data_AF-A0AA44SJ69-F1
#
_entry.id   AF-A0AA44SJ69-F1
#
_cell.length_a   1.000
_cell.length_b   1.000
_cell.length_c   1.000
_cell.angle_alpha   90.00
_cell.angle_beta   90.00
_cell.angle_gamma   90.00
#
_symmetry.space_group_name_H-M   'P 1'
#
loop_
_entity.id
_entity.type
_entity.pdbx_description
1 polymer ?
#
loop_
_entity_poly.entity_id
_entity_poly.type
_entity_poly.pdbx_seq_one_letter_code
_entity_poly.pdbx_strand_id
1 'polypeptide(L)'
;MFKKLVHYITSKRLEKHRLKTQCMIDEYERRAAASNARVQAQADKYTSEIERMAEQRHKQIADYMAWQNRNVENVYAYSLLLRDLQQTMFACTESWIRQSLSEQRWKIEQEKSQVLLSTLRYLDELAEEMIRLSRSDDRLTWQKRIAERPLSTTDDTIRQHAKRVQGEIESEAKAYETELRRIKSYKNSLFRQLQEVKKNRTACKEALDRDRNEHREQKQQLRTVYRECRDRWDDLRTDVEHHYQYSNSESELASQWLSRMPQGGTFNEIRQLIQDAQEHCDSACSEVQSLYERMDSIKSRIKSAHDNQDYSRLDTDKAERQTVFNAIKQAKERQDCVYKARNVLKARRTEIIQMLDRIRDFHPSKTVEDFFALLSQEDDDIYWSAIGLKTRNLQGPEGRAA
;
A
#
# COMPACT_ATOMS: atom_id res chain seq x y z
N MET A 1 -88.62 64.75 42.12
CA MET A 1 -88.50 63.31 42.48
C MET A 1 -87.92 62.44 41.35
N PHE A 2 -88.35 62.59 40.10
CA PHE A 2 -87.84 61.81 38.95
C PHE A 2 -86.31 61.80 38.77
N LYS A 3 -85.63 62.94 38.97
CA LYS A 3 -84.16 63.04 38.81
C LYS A 3 -83.37 62.12 39.75
N LYS A 4 -83.83 61.95 41.01
CA LYS A 4 -83.17 61.06 42.00
C LYS A 4 -83.40 59.57 41.66
N LEU A 5 -84.59 59.22 41.18
CA LEU A 5 -84.91 57.85 40.75
C LEU A 5 -84.11 57.44 39.51
N VAL A 6 -84.03 58.33 38.52
CA VAL A 6 -83.22 58.12 37.31
C VAL A 6 -81.75 57.98 37.70
N HIS A 7 -81.22 58.84 38.57
CA HIS A 7 -79.83 58.78 39.04
C HIS A 7 -79.51 57.50 39.82
N TYR A 8 -80.44 57.00 40.64
CA TYR A 8 -80.27 55.73 41.35
C TYR A 8 -80.29 54.54 40.37
N ILE A 9 -81.20 54.52 39.40
CA ILE A 9 -81.28 53.45 38.39
C ILE A 9 -80.06 53.48 37.47
N THR A 10 -79.61 54.65 37.02
CA THR A 10 -78.40 54.77 36.20
C THR A 10 -77.15 54.44 36.99
N SER A 11 -77.02 54.88 38.25
CA SER A 11 -75.89 54.52 39.11
C SER A 11 -75.83 53.01 39.38
N LYS A 12 -76.96 52.37 39.69
CA LYS A 12 -77.02 50.91 39.92
C LYS A 12 -76.76 50.11 38.63
N ARG A 13 -77.20 50.61 37.47
CA ARG A 13 -76.87 50.00 36.16
C ARG A 13 -75.41 50.20 35.78
N LEU A 14 -74.84 51.37 36.04
CA LEU A 14 -73.43 51.68 35.82
C LEU A 14 -72.54 50.80 36.68
N GLU A 15 -72.90 50.60 37.94
CA GLU A 15 -72.17 49.75 38.87
C GLU A 15 -72.26 48.26 38.50
N LYS A 16 -73.44 47.80 38.08
CA LYS A 16 -73.60 46.46 37.51
C LYS A 16 -72.78 46.27 36.22
N HIS A 17 -72.74 47.29 35.36
CA HIS A 17 -71.92 47.26 34.15
C HIS A 17 -70.43 47.28 34.47
N ARG A 18 -69.99 48.09 35.45
CA ARG A 18 -68.60 48.16 35.92
C ARG A 18 -68.14 46.82 36.50
N LEU A 19 -68.97 46.18 37.35
CA LEU A 19 -68.69 44.84 37.87
C LEU A 19 -68.63 43.78 36.76
N LYS A 20 -69.52 43.86 35.76
CA LYS A 20 -69.48 42.96 34.60
C LYS A 20 -68.21 43.19 33.77
N THR A 21 -67.82 44.43 33.52
CA THR A 21 -66.59 44.79 32.80
C THR A 21 -65.36 44.30 33.57
N GLN A 22 -65.30 44.51 34.89
CA GLN A 22 -64.21 44.02 35.72
C GLN A 22 -64.11 42.49 35.69
N CYS A 23 -65.23 41.78 35.83
CA CYS A 23 -65.25 40.32 35.76
C CYS A 23 -64.77 39.79 34.40
N MET A 24 -65.13 40.46 33.30
CA MET A 24 -64.62 40.13 31.96
C MET A 24 -63.11 40.41 31.83
N ILE A 25 -62.62 41.53 32.38
CA ILE A 25 -61.18 41.84 32.40
C ILE A 25 -60.41 40.75 33.16
N ASP A 26 -60.86 40.40 34.36
CA ASP A 26 -60.24 39.35 35.18
C ASP A 26 -60.26 37.98 34.46
N GLU A 27 -61.32 37.68 33.70
CA GLU A 27 -61.40 36.46 32.88
C GLU A 27 -60.42 36.48 31.71
N TYR A 28 -60.28 37.62 31.02
CA TYR A 28 -59.27 37.79 29.98
C TYR A 28 -57.84 37.69 30.52
N GLU A 29 -57.56 38.29 31.68
CA GLU A 29 -56.26 38.19 32.34
C GLU A 29 -55.93 36.75 32.73
N ARG A 30 -56.91 36.00 33.26
CA ARG A 30 -56.74 34.56 33.55
C ARG A 30 -56.47 33.75 32.28
N ARG A 31 -57.18 34.03 31.18
CA ARG A 31 -56.94 33.36 29.89
C ARG A 31 -55.57 33.71 29.31
N ALA A 32 -55.14 34.96 29.42
CA ALA A 32 -53.82 35.40 28.98
C ALA A 32 -52.70 34.74 29.81
N ALA A 33 -52.85 34.69 31.15
CA ALA A 33 -51.93 33.98 32.04
C ALA A 33 -51.87 32.48 31.72
N ALA A 34 -53.01 31.83 31.49
CA ALA A 34 -53.07 30.43 31.10
C ALA A 34 -52.44 30.17 29.73
N SER A 35 -52.62 31.07 28.77
CA SER A 35 -51.96 31.00 27.46
C SER A 35 -50.45 31.16 27.57
N ASN A 36 -49.98 32.17 28.32
CA ASN A 36 -48.55 32.40 28.56
C ASN A 36 -47.90 31.22 29.28
N ALA A 37 -48.57 30.63 30.27
CA ALA A 37 -48.06 29.43 30.94
C ALA A 37 -47.92 28.24 29.99
N ARG A 38 -48.84 28.05 29.04
CA ARG A 38 -48.74 26.99 28.01
C ARG A 38 -47.57 27.25 27.06
N VAL A 39 -47.41 28.48 26.59
CA VAL A 39 -46.30 28.86 25.71
C VAL A 39 -44.97 28.68 26.42
N GLN A 40 -44.86 29.10 27.68
CA GLN A 40 -43.65 28.94 28.48
C GLN A 40 -43.33 27.46 28.72
N ALA A 41 -44.31 26.64 29.12
CA ALA A 41 -44.10 25.21 29.30
C ALA A 41 -43.65 24.51 28.01
N GLN A 42 -44.15 24.96 26.85
CA GLN A 42 -43.72 24.45 25.56
C GLN A 42 -42.30 24.92 25.19
N ALA A 43 -41.96 26.18 25.51
CA ALA A 43 -40.61 26.71 25.33
C ALA A 43 -39.60 25.95 26.21
N ASP A 44 -39.90 25.75 27.49
CA ASP A 44 -39.05 25.00 28.43
C ASP A 44 -38.86 23.54 27.95
N LYS A 45 -39.93 22.92 27.41
CA LYS A 45 -39.84 21.60 26.79
C LYS A 45 -38.87 21.59 25.60
N TYR A 46 -38.98 22.56 24.69
CA TYR A 46 -38.05 22.65 23.56
C TYR A 46 -36.61 22.94 24.01
N THR A 47 -36.41 23.79 25.01
CA THR A 47 -35.08 24.07 25.57
C THR A 47 -34.44 22.78 26.09
N SER A 48 -35.17 22.00 26.90
CA SER A 48 -34.67 20.72 27.42
C SER A 48 -34.41 19.68 26.32
N GLU A 49 -35.24 19.62 25.28
CA GLU A 49 -35.01 18.76 24.11
C GLU A 49 -33.75 19.18 23.33
N ILE A 50 -33.52 20.49 23.16
CA ILE A 50 -32.33 21.04 22.50
C ILE A 50 -31.08 20.73 23.30
N GLU A 51 -31.09 20.95 24.61
CA GLU A 51 -29.97 20.64 25.50
C GLU A 51 -29.62 19.15 25.44
N ARG A 52 -30.62 18.26 25.54
CA ARG A 52 -30.42 16.82 25.41
C ARG A 52 -29.82 16.42 24.06
N MET A 53 -30.28 17.04 22.97
CA MET A 53 -29.71 16.79 21.63
C MET A 53 -28.26 17.31 21.53
N ALA A 54 -27.96 18.46 22.12
CA ALA A 54 -26.62 19.02 22.15
C ALA A 54 -25.66 18.11 22.93
N GLU A 55 -26.06 17.61 24.10
CA GLU A 55 -25.28 16.65 24.88
C GLU A 55 -25.00 15.35 24.10
N GLN A 56 -26.02 14.80 23.42
CA GLN A 56 -25.86 13.62 22.59
C GLN A 56 -24.87 13.85 21.43
N ARG A 57 -24.97 14.99 20.75
CA ARG A 57 -24.03 15.36 19.68
C ARG A 57 -22.62 15.58 20.21
N HIS A 58 -22.47 16.25 21.35
CA HIS A 58 -21.16 16.45 21.98
C HIS A 58 -20.50 15.11 22.30
N LYS A 59 -21.27 14.14 22.82
CA LYS A 59 -20.77 12.78 23.07
C LYS A 59 -20.34 12.08 21.78
N GLN A 60 -21.18 12.10 20.75
CA GLN A 60 -20.85 11.50 19.44
C GLN A 60 -19.58 12.10 18.83
N ILE A 61 -19.44 13.43 18.89
CA ILE A 61 -18.24 14.13 18.40
C ILE A 61 -17.02 13.74 19.22
N ALA A 62 -17.13 13.69 20.54
CA ALA A 62 -16.02 13.30 21.42
C ALA A 62 -15.55 11.87 21.16
N ASP A 63 -16.48 10.92 21.03
CA ASP A 63 -16.20 9.51 20.71
C ASP A 63 -15.50 9.40 19.35
N TYR A 64 -15.97 10.15 18.35
CA TYR A 64 -15.35 10.19 17.02
C TYR A 64 -13.95 10.82 17.03
N MET A 65 -13.75 11.93 17.76
CA MET A 65 -12.42 12.56 17.91
C MET A 65 -11.44 11.62 18.60
N ALA A 66 -11.86 10.92 19.66
CA ALA A 66 -11.03 9.95 20.36
C ALA A 66 -10.61 8.80 19.42
N TRP A 67 -11.55 8.29 18.62
CA TRP A 67 -11.24 7.28 17.61
C TRP A 67 -10.26 7.80 16.54
N GLN A 68 -10.46 9.01 16.02
CA GLN A 68 -9.54 9.63 15.06
C GLN A 68 -8.12 9.78 15.62
N ASN A 69 -7.99 10.28 16.85
CA ASN A 69 -6.69 10.44 17.51
C ASN A 69 -5.97 9.09 17.65
N ARG A 70 -6.69 8.04 18.07
CA ARG A 70 -6.14 6.69 18.15
C ARG A 70 -5.70 6.16 16.78
N ASN A 71 -6.45 6.43 15.71
CA ASN A 71 -6.05 6.04 14.36
C ASN A 71 -4.77 6.76 13.93
N VAL A 72 -4.65 8.06 14.20
CA VAL A 72 -3.43 8.82 13.90
C VAL A 72 -2.22 8.25 14.64
N GLU A 73 -2.37 7.92 15.93
CA GLU A 73 -1.32 7.27 16.72
C GLU A 73 -0.93 5.90 16.15
N ASN A 74 -1.91 5.08 15.78
CA ASN A 74 -1.66 3.77 15.18
C ASN A 74 -0.94 3.89 13.81
N VAL A 75 -1.36 4.83 12.97
CA VAL A 75 -0.72 5.11 11.67
C VAL A 75 0.70 5.64 11.88
N TYR A 76 0.92 6.51 12.87
CA TYR A 76 2.25 6.98 13.22
C TYR A 76 3.15 5.83 13.68
N ALA A 77 2.68 4.96 14.57
CA ALA A 77 3.43 3.77 14.99
C ALA A 77 3.77 2.86 13.81
N TYR A 78 2.84 2.67 12.88
CA TYR A 78 3.06 1.91 11.66
C TYR A 78 4.07 2.59 10.71
N SER A 79 4.11 3.92 10.64
CA SER A 79 5.11 4.64 9.85
C SER A 79 6.55 4.36 10.30
N LEU A 80 6.76 4.09 11.60
CA LEU A 80 8.07 3.68 12.12
C LEU A 80 8.45 2.29 11.60
N LEU A 81 7.49 1.36 11.55
CA LEU A 81 7.71 0.02 11.00
C LEU A 81 8.00 0.06 9.49
N LEU A 82 7.35 0.95 8.73
CA LEU A 82 7.69 1.21 7.32
C LEU A 82 9.10 1.75 7.14
N ARG A 83 9.56 2.63 8.03
CA ARG A 83 10.95 3.10 8.02
C ARG A 83 11.91 1.93 8.29
N ASP A 84 11.59 1.05 9.22
CA ASP A 84 12.42 -0.12 9.53
C ASP A 84 12.45 -1.11 8.34
N LEU A 85 11.35 -1.24 7.59
CA LEU A 85 11.31 -1.96 6.31
C LEU A 85 12.29 -1.34 5.31
N GLN A 86 12.26 -0.02 5.11
CA GLN A 86 13.20 0.68 4.22
C GLN A 86 14.65 0.46 4.64
N GLN A 87 14.96 0.61 5.93
CA GLN A 87 16.31 0.39 6.47
C GLN A 87 16.79 -1.04 6.24
N THR A 88 15.91 -2.03 6.43
CA THR A 88 16.25 -3.44 6.19
C THR A 88 16.46 -3.72 4.70
N MET A 89 15.71 -3.05 3.81
CA MET A 89 15.94 -3.11 2.36
C MET A 89 17.31 -2.52 1.98
N PHE A 90 17.71 -1.38 2.55
CA PHE A 90 19.06 -0.83 2.37
C PHE A 90 20.14 -1.79 2.86
N ALA A 91 19.98 -2.38 4.04
CA ALA A 91 20.93 -3.36 4.58
C ALA A 91 21.05 -4.61 3.69
N CYS A 92 19.94 -5.07 3.09
CA CYS A 92 19.96 -6.15 2.10
C CYS A 92 20.75 -5.77 0.85
N THR A 93 20.55 -4.57 0.32
CA THR A 93 21.30 -4.06 -0.84
C THR A 93 22.79 -3.92 -0.52
N GLU A 94 23.15 -3.34 0.63
CA GLU A 94 24.54 -3.16 1.02
C GLU A 94 25.24 -4.50 1.24
N SER A 95 24.61 -5.44 1.95
CA SER A 95 25.16 -6.79 2.15
C SER A 95 25.30 -7.55 0.82
N TRP A 96 24.37 -7.37 -0.12
CA TRP A 96 24.48 -7.95 -1.45
C TRP A 96 25.65 -7.36 -2.25
N ILE A 97 25.85 -6.03 -2.22
CA ILE A 97 26.99 -5.38 -2.87
C ILE A 97 28.30 -5.92 -2.28
N ARG A 98 28.41 -6.02 -0.96
CA ARG A 98 29.58 -6.61 -0.27
C ARG A 98 29.83 -8.04 -0.74
N GLN A 99 28.78 -8.86 -0.76
CA GLN A 99 28.86 -10.24 -1.27
C GLN A 99 29.34 -10.29 -2.73
N SER A 100 28.80 -9.43 -3.60
CA SER A 100 29.15 -9.36 -5.02
C SER A 100 30.62 -8.97 -5.21
N LEU A 101 31.10 -7.98 -4.47
CA LEU A 101 32.51 -7.57 -4.48
C LEU A 101 33.44 -8.68 -3.98
N SER A 102 33.06 -9.38 -2.90
CA SER A 102 33.82 -10.53 -2.40
C SER A 102 33.85 -11.68 -3.42
N GLU A 103 32.77 -11.90 -4.17
CA GLU A 103 32.72 -12.90 -5.24
C GLU A 103 33.65 -12.53 -6.39
N GLN A 104 33.65 -11.27 -6.82
CA GLN A 104 34.57 -10.77 -7.86
C GLN A 104 36.03 -10.90 -7.43
N ARG A 105 36.37 -10.51 -6.19
CA ARG A 105 37.73 -10.66 -5.64
C ARG A 105 38.18 -12.12 -5.64
N TRP A 106 37.30 -13.02 -5.21
CA TRP A 106 37.60 -14.45 -5.22
C TRP A 106 37.82 -15.00 -6.65
N LYS A 107 36.99 -14.59 -7.62
CA LYS A 107 37.16 -14.95 -9.04
C LYS A 107 38.49 -14.46 -9.60
N ILE A 108 38.88 -13.21 -9.31
CA ILE A 108 40.17 -12.65 -9.73
C ILE A 108 41.34 -13.48 -9.18
N GLU A 109 41.32 -13.84 -7.90
CA GLU A 109 42.38 -14.68 -7.31
C GLU A 109 42.39 -16.10 -7.90
N GLN A 110 41.22 -16.64 -8.26
CA GLN A 110 41.12 -17.91 -8.97
C GLN A 110 41.75 -17.84 -10.38
N GLU A 111 41.46 -16.78 -11.14
CA GLU A 111 42.03 -16.54 -12.47
C GLU A 111 43.54 -16.31 -12.41
N LYS A 112 44.02 -15.49 -11.48
CA LYS A 112 45.48 -15.32 -11.23
C LYS A 112 46.16 -16.66 -10.96
N SER A 113 45.55 -17.52 -10.13
CA SER A 113 46.10 -18.84 -9.85
C SER A 113 46.17 -19.71 -11.11
N GLN A 114 45.16 -19.64 -11.99
CA GLN A 114 45.16 -20.39 -13.24
C GLN A 114 46.26 -19.91 -14.20
N VAL A 115 46.42 -18.59 -14.35
CA VAL A 115 47.47 -17.99 -15.20
C VAL A 115 48.87 -18.38 -14.69
N LEU A 116 49.10 -18.32 -13.37
CA LEU A 116 50.38 -18.72 -12.79
C LEU A 116 50.67 -20.21 -13.04
N LEU A 117 49.67 -21.09 -12.91
CA LEU A 117 49.81 -22.52 -13.18
C LEU A 117 50.11 -22.79 -14.66
N SER A 118 49.42 -22.13 -15.58
CA SER A 118 49.67 -22.30 -17.02
C SER A 118 51.06 -21.80 -17.41
N THR A 119 51.51 -20.67 -16.85
CA THR A 119 52.85 -20.13 -17.12
C THR A 119 53.94 -21.03 -16.56
N LEU A 120 53.75 -21.60 -15.36
CA LEU A 120 54.67 -22.60 -14.81
C LEU A 120 54.80 -23.82 -15.73
N ARG A 121 53.67 -24.32 -16.26
CA ARG A 121 53.68 -25.44 -17.22
C ARG A 121 54.42 -25.08 -18.51
N TYR A 122 54.16 -23.90 -19.07
CA TYR A 122 54.84 -23.41 -20.26
C TYR A 122 56.36 -23.28 -20.05
N LEU A 123 56.81 -22.79 -18.89
CA LEU A 123 58.24 -22.72 -18.56
C LEU A 123 58.88 -24.10 -18.42
N ASP A 124 58.14 -25.10 -17.95
CA ASP A 124 58.62 -26.49 -17.90
C ASP A 124 58.79 -27.06 -19.32
N GLU A 125 57.80 -26.88 -20.19
CA GLU A 125 57.88 -27.26 -21.60
C GLU A 125 59.06 -26.55 -22.31
N LEU A 126 59.26 -25.25 -22.06
CA LEU A 126 60.36 -24.47 -22.62
C LEU A 126 61.73 -24.95 -22.11
N ALA A 127 61.84 -25.27 -20.82
CA ALA A 127 63.09 -25.78 -20.24
C ALA A 127 63.44 -27.15 -20.82
N GLU A 128 62.46 -28.05 -20.96
CA GLU A 128 62.63 -29.35 -21.61
C GLU A 128 63.10 -29.20 -23.06
N GLU A 129 62.51 -28.27 -23.81
CA GLU A 129 62.92 -27.99 -25.19
C GLU A 129 64.32 -27.39 -25.30
N MET A 130 64.68 -26.45 -24.41
CA MET A 130 66.04 -25.93 -24.34
C MET A 130 67.06 -27.03 -24.02
N ILE A 131 66.72 -27.95 -23.12
CA ILE A 131 67.57 -29.12 -22.81
C ILE A 131 67.70 -30.01 -24.05
N ARG A 132 66.61 -30.29 -24.77
CA ARG A 132 66.62 -31.08 -26.00
C ARG A 132 67.52 -30.44 -27.07
N LEU A 133 67.35 -29.13 -27.34
CA LEU A 133 68.16 -28.39 -28.31
C LEU A 133 69.64 -28.34 -27.92
N SER A 134 69.95 -28.21 -26.62
CA SER A 134 71.32 -28.24 -26.12
C SER A 134 72.00 -29.61 -26.34
N ARG A 135 71.21 -30.68 -26.37
CA ARG A 135 71.64 -32.09 -26.50
C ARG A 135 71.41 -32.67 -27.89
N SER A 136 71.14 -31.85 -28.92
CA SER A 136 70.86 -32.40 -30.26
C SER A 136 72.00 -33.32 -30.70
N ASP A 137 71.65 -34.51 -31.19
CA ASP A 137 72.63 -35.53 -31.58
C ASP A 137 73.63 -34.98 -32.59
N ASP A 138 73.22 -34.08 -33.48
CA ASP A 138 74.12 -33.41 -34.43
C ASP A 138 75.23 -32.62 -33.74
N ARG A 139 74.94 -31.92 -32.63
CA ARG A 139 75.92 -31.13 -31.89
C ARG A 139 76.90 -32.00 -31.12
N LEU A 140 76.39 -33.04 -30.45
CA LEU A 140 77.21 -34.05 -29.77
C LEU A 140 78.06 -34.86 -30.76
N THR A 141 77.51 -35.21 -31.91
CA THR A 141 78.20 -35.95 -32.98
C THR A 141 79.29 -35.09 -33.61
N TRP A 142 79.03 -33.81 -33.84
CA TRP A 142 80.02 -32.86 -34.34
C TRP A 142 81.16 -32.63 -33.32
N GLN A 143 80.83 -32.43 -32.03
CA GLN A 143 81.83 -32.32 -30.96
C GLN A 143 82.70 -33.58 -30.84
N LYS A 144 82.10 -34.78 -30.87
CA LYS A 144 82.85 -36.05 -30.87
C LYS A 144 83.75 -36.18 -32.09
N ARG A 145 83.24 -35.88 -33.29
CA ARG A 145 84.03 -35.95 -34.54
C ARG A 145 85.25 -35.02 -34.52
N ILE A 146 85.14 -33.83 -33.93
CA ILE A 146 86.29 -32.92 -33.78
C ILE A 146 87.27 -33.40 -32.71
N ALA A 147 86.77 -33.92 -31.58
CA ALA A 147 87.62 -34.46 -30.53
C ALA A 147 88.43 -35.69 -31.00
N GLU A 148 87.81 -36.55 -31.82
CA GLU A 148 88.41 -37.78 -32.36
C GLU A 148 89.37 -37.51 -33.54
N ARG A 149 89.21 -36.39 -34.25
CA ARG A 149 90.08 -35.97 -35.36
C ARG A 149 90.54 -34.52 -35.18
N PRO A 150 91.55 -34.27 -34.33
CA PRO A 150 92.19 -32.96 -34.28
C PRO A 150 92.75 -32.61 -35.67
N LEU A 151 92.49 -31.39 -36.14
CA LEU A 151 92.95 -30.91 -37.44
C LEU A 151 94.47 -31.06 -37.57
N SER A 152 94.94 -31.91 -38.50
CA SER A 152 96.38 -32.13 -38.73
C SER A 152 97.02 -31.07 -39.65
N THR A 153 96.28 -30.05 -40.06
CA THR A 153 96.69 -29.03 -41.03
C THR A 153 97.52 -27.93 -40.37
N THR A 154 98.65 -27.59 -41.00
CA THR A 154 99.56 -26.50 -40.60
C THR A 154 99.06 -25.10 -40.99
N ASP A 155 97.97 -24.98 -41.76
CA ASP A 155 97.40 -23.71 -42.21
C ASP A 155 96.80 -22.89 -41.04
N ASP A 156 97.30 -21.67 -40.87
CA ASP A 156 96.91 -20.77 -39.78
C ASP A 156 95.47 -20.25 -39.91
N THR A 157 94.95 -20.13 -41.14
CA THR A 157 93.58 -19.66 -41.39
C THR A 157 92.55 -20.67 -40.88
N ILE A 158 92.79 -21.96 -41.14
CA ILE A 158 91.96 -23.08 -40.67
C ILE A 158 92.02 -23.18 -39.14
N ARG A 159 93.19 -22.96 -38.53
CA ARG A 159 93.32 -22.93 -37.06
C ARG A 159 92.56 -21.76 -36.42
N GLN A 160 92.60 -20.57 -37.01
CA GLN A 160 91.81 -19.43 -36.53
C GLN A 160 90.30 -19.70 -36.63
N HIS A 161 89.83 -20.24 -37.75
CA HIS A 161 88.42 -20.59 -37.92
C HIS A 161 87.98 -21.67 -36.94
N ALA A 162 88.76 -22.73 -36.74
CA ALA A 162 88.45 -23.77 -35.76
C ALA A 162 88.35 -23.22 -34.33
N LYS A 163 89.29 -22.36 -33.93
CA LYS A 163 89.22 -21.65 -32.64
C LYS A 163 87.97 -20.78 -32.52
N ARG A 164 87.58 -20.09 -33.60
CA ARG A 164 86.40 -19.24 -33.63
C ARG A 164 85.12 -20.06 -33.42
N VAL A 165 84.96 -21.14 -34.17
CA VAL A 165 83.79 -22.04 -34.06
C VAL A 165 83.74 -22.71 -32.69
N GLN A 166 84.88 -23.16 -32.15
CA GLN A 166 84.96 -23.69 -30.79
C GLN A 166 84.48 -22.64 -29.76
N GLY A 167 84.96 -21.39 -29.89
CA GLY A 167 84.53 -20.29 -29.03
C GLY A 167 83.06 -19.94 -29.16
N GLU A 168 82.50 -20.00 -30.37
CA GLU A 168 81.07 -19.81 -30.63
C GLU A 168 80.23 -20.90 -29.96
N ILE A 169 80.65 -22.16 -30.03
CA ILE A 169 79.96 -23.29 -29.39
C ILE A 169 80.01 -23.21 -27.87
N GLU A 170 81.16 -22.88 -27.28
CA GLU A 170 81.28 -22.66 -25.85
C GLU A 170 80.44 -21.47 -25.37
N SER A 171 80.38 -20.40 -26.17
CA SER A 171 79.54 -19.23 -25.88
C SER A 171 78.05 -19.57 -25.92
N GLU A 172 77.61 -20.31 -26.95
CA GLU A 172 76.23 -20.78 -27.05
C GLU A 172 75.86 -21.75 -25.92
N ALA A 173 76.72 -22.71 -25.57
CA ALA A 173 76.47 -23.61 -24.45
C ALA A 173 76.31 -22.85 -23.12
N LYS A 174 77.19 -21.87 -22.87
CA LYS A 174 77.06 -20.95 -21.72
C LYS A 174 75.77 -20.12 -21.80
N ALA A 175 75.34 -19.72 -22.98
CA ALA A 175 74.07 -19.00 -23.17
C ALA A 175 72.87 -19.89 -22.79
N TYR A 176 72.82 -21.15 -23.26
CA TYR A 176 71.79 -22.11 -22.87
C TYR A 176 71.75 -22.35 -21.35
N GLU A 177 72.90 -22.56 -20.71
CA GLU A 177 72.97 -22.71 -19.25
C GLU A 177 72.49 -21.46 -18.50
N THR A 178 72.79 -20.28 -19.05
CA THR A 178 72.37 -19.00 -18.46
C THR A 178 70.85 -18.85 -18.58
N GLU A 179 70.27 -19.17 -19.73
CA GLU A 179 68.81 -19.13 -19.91
C GLU A 179 68.08 -20.18 -19.08
N LEU A 180 68.60 -21.41 -18.98
CA LEU A 180 68.04 -22.43 -18.07
C LEU A 180 68.07 -21.97 -16.60
N ARG A 181 69.15 -21.30 -16.17
CA ARG A 181 69.23 -20.67 -14.84
C ARG A 181 68.19 -19.56 -14.68
N ARG A 182 67.98 -18.73 -15.70
CA ARG A 182 66.94 -17.67 -15.71
C ARG A 182 65.53 -18.27 -15.60
N ILE A 183 65.21 -19.28 -16.40
CA ILE A 183 63.92 -19.99 -16.35
C ILE A 183 63.71 -20.58 -14.95
N LYS A 184 64.70 -21.27 -14.39
CA LYS A 184 64.61 -21.84 -13.03
C LYS A 184 64.38 -20.77 -11.96
N SER A 185 65.09 -19.64 -12.04
CA SER A 185 64.90 -18.50 -11.14
C SER A 185 63.49 -17.92 -11.24
N TYR A 186 63.01 -17.71 -12.47
CA TYR A 186 61.67 -17.19 -12.73
C TYR A 186 60.58 -18.16 -12.26
N LYS A 187 60.75 -19.47 -12.50
CA LYS A 187 59.88 -20.54 -11.99
C LYS A 187 59.76 -20.49 -10.47
N ASN A 188 60.89 -20.34 -9.76
CA ASN A 188 60.89 -20.22 -8.30
C ASN A 188 60.14 -18.97 -7.83
N SER A 189 60.29 -17.84 -8.54
CA SER A 189 59.53 -16.61 -8.26
C SER A 189 58.03 -16.81 -8.45
N LEU A 190 57.62 -17.39 -9.59
CA LEU A 190 56.21 -17.71 -9.88
C LEU A 190 55.62 -18.70 -8.88
N PHE A 191 56.41 -19.67 -8.41
CA PHE A 191 55.95 -20.61 -7.38
C PHE A 191 55.65 -19.90 -6.06
N ARG A 192 56.48 -18.93 -5.64
CA ARG A 192 56.20 -18.10 -4.45
C ARG A 192 54.93 -17.27 -4.64
N GLN A 193 54.77 -16.61 -5.79
CA GLN A 193 53.55 -15.87 -6.12
C GLN A 193 52.31 -16.78 -6.11
N LEU A 194 52.43 -18.02 -6.61
CA LEU A 194 51.34 -18.98 -6.59
C LEU A 194 50.94 -19.37 -5.16
N GLN A 195 51.88 -19.56 -4.25
CA GLN A 195 51.57 -19.83 -2.84
C GLN A 195 50.86 -18.64 -2.18
N GLU A 196 51.29 -17.41 -2.49
CA GLU A 196 50.64 -16.19 -2.01
C GLU A 196 49.22 -16.04 -2.55
N VAL A 197 49.01 -16.22 -3.86
CA VAL A 197 47.68 -16.20 -4.49
C VAL A 197 46.78 -17.30 -3.92
N LYS A 198 47.31 -18.50 -3.64
CA LYS A 198 46.53 -19.56 -2.98
C LYS A 198 46.04 -19.14 -1.59
N LYS A 199 46.91 -18.51 -0.80
CA LYS A 199 46.55 -17.97 0.53
C LYS A 199 45.53 -16.85 0.43
N ASN A 200 45.70 -15.93 -0.53
CA ASN A 200 44.74 -14.84 -0.75
C ASN A 200 43.39 -15.39 -1.22
N ARG A 201 43.39 -16.37 -2.11
CA ARG A 201 42.17 -17.05 -2.58
C ARG A 201 41.40 -17.71 -1.43
N THR A 202 42.07 -18.39 -0.49
CA THR A 202 41.38 -18.96 0.68
C THR A 202 40.79 -17.88 1.57
N ALA A 203 41.53 -16.79 1.83
CA ALA A 203 41.03 -15.65 2.60
C ALA A 203 39.83 -14.96 1.92
N CYS A 204 39.87 -14.76 0.59
CA CYS A 204 38.74 -14.23 -0.18
C CYS A 204 37.54 -15.17 -0.14
N LYS A 205 37.76 -16.49 -0.15
CA LYS A 205 36.68 -17.48 -0.07
C LYS A 205 35.97 -17.42 1.29
N GLU A 206 36.73 -17.36 2.37
CA GLU A 206 36.20 -17.21 3.73
C GLU A 206 35.42 -15.89 3.89
N ALA A 207 35.92 -14.78 3.34
CA ALA A 207 35.20 -13.51 3.32
C ALA A 207 33.89 -13.59 2.53
N LEU A 208 33.91 -14.21 1.34
CA LEU A 208 32.71 -14.43 0.53
C LEU A 208 31.67 -15.27 1.28
N ASP A 209 32.07 -16.35 1.95
CA ASP A 209 31.14 -17.21 2.68
C ASP A 209 30.55 -16.48 3.90
N ARG A 210 31.32 -15.61 4.56
CA ARG A 210 30.82 -14.72 5.62
C ARG A 210 29.77 -13.74 5.09
N ASP A 211 30.09 -13.02 4.02
CA ASP A 211 29.19 -12.02 3.44
C ASP A 211 27.91 -12.67 2.89
N ARG A 212 28.01 -13.89 2.34
CA ARG A 212 26.84 -14.70 1.90
C ARG A 212 25.93 -15.06 3.07
N ASN A 213 26.47 -15.42 4.22
CA ASN A 213 25.67 -15.74 5.39
C ASN A 213 25.00 -14.49 5.96
N GLU A 214 25.73 -13.38 6.07
CA GLU A 214 25.17 -12.09 6.50
C GLU A 214 24.02 -11.67 5.56
N HIS A 215 24.21 -11.73 4.24
CA HIS A 215 23.17 -11.38 3.29
C HIS A 215 21.92 -12.27 3.41
N ARG A 216 22.09 -13.58 3.69
CA ARG A 216 20.96 -14.50 3.95
C ARG A 216 20.19 -14.12 5.20
N GLU A 217 20.89 -13.78 6.29
CA GLU A 217 20.28 -13.32 7.54
C GLU A 217 19.48 -12.03 7.32
N GLN A 218 20.06 -11.05 6.62
CA GLN A 218 19.39 -9.81 6.25
C GLN A 218 18.12 -10.04 5.42
N LYS A 219 18.18 -10.94 4.43
CA LYS A 219 17.00 -11.34 3.65
C LYS A 219 15.91 -11.99 4.49
N GLN A 220 16.29 -12.80 5.47
CA GLN A 220 15.32 -13.41 6.37
C GLN A 220 14.65 -12.35 7.26
N GLN A 221 15.44 -11.42 7.81
CA GLN A 221 14.92 -10.29 8.57
C GLN A 221 13.98 -9.42 7.73
N LEU A 222 14.35 -9.11 6.49
CA LEU A 222 13.51 -8.34 5.56
C LEU A 222 12.15 -9.01 5.35
N ARG A 223 12.10 -10.32 5.16
CA ARG A 223 10.84 -11.06 5.00
C ARG A 223 9.97 -11.01 6.25
N THR A 224 10.58 -11.04 7.43
CA THR A 224 9.87 -10.91 8.70
C THR A 224 9.27 -9.51 8.84
N VAL A 225 10.08 -8.46 8.68
CA VAL A 225 9.62 -7.06 8.77
C VAL A 225 8.55 -6.76 7.72
N TYR A 226 8.71 -7.24 6.49
CA TYR A 226 7.69 -7.05 5.45
C TYR A 226 6.36 -7.72 5.80
N ARG A 227 6.39 -8.90 6.43
CA ARG A 227 5.18 -9.58 6.90
C ARG A 227 4.53 -8.80 8.04
N GLU A 228 5.31 -8.37 9.02
CA GLU A 228 4.81 -7.54 10.13
C GLU A 228 4.18 -6.24 9.62
N CYS A 229 4.79 -5.58 8.63
CA CYS A 229 4.19 -4.41 7.98
C CYS A 229 2.84 -4.75 7.37
N ARG A 230 2.74 -5.88 6.66
CA ARG A 230 1.49 -6.30 6.01
C ARG A 230 0.40 -6.61 7.04
N ASP A 231 0.74 -7.34 8.10
CA ASP A 231 -0.21 -7.70 9.14
C ASP A 231 -0.69 -6.43 9.86
N ARG A 232 0.23 -5.52 10.21
CA ARG A 232 -0.12 -4.25 10.87
C ARG A 232 -0.95 -3.32 9.98
N TRP A 233 -0.68 -3.34 8.69
CA TRP A 233 -1.47 -2.63 7.69
C TRP A 233 -2.89 -3.19 7.58
N ASP A 234 -3.03 -4.52 7.56
CA ASP A 234 -4.32 -5.19 7.53
C ASP A 234 -5.12 -4.93 8.82
N ASP A 235 -4.45 -4.84 9.98
CA ASP A 235 -5.07 -4.41 11.25
C ASP A 235 -5.62 -2.98 11.15
N LEU A 236 -4.83 -2.02 10.64
CA LEU A 236 -5.27 -0.63 10.46
C LEU A 236 -6.52 -0.54 9.57
N ARG A 237 -6.52 -1.28 8.45
CA ARG A 237 -7.70 -1.36 7.57
C ARG A 237 -8.91 -1.93 8.31
N THR A 238 -8.70 -2.99 9.08
CA THR A 238 -9.76 -3.68 9.81
C THR A 238 -10.32 -2.81 10.94
N ASP A 239 -9.49 -2.05 11.65
CA ASP A 239 -9.89 -1.09 12.68
C ASP A 239 -10.80 0.01 12.12
N VAL A 240 -10.53 0.48 10.89
CA VAL A 240 -11.42 1.40 10.18
C VAL A 240 -12.77 0.75 9.91
N GLU A 241 -12.78 -0.48 9.37
CA GLU A 241 -14.03 -1.18 9.09
C GLU A 241 -14.83 -1.47 10.37
N HIS A 242 -14.19 -1.93 11.44
CA HIS A 242 -14.80 -2.23 12.73
C HIS A 242 -15.48 -1.01 13.38
N HIS A 243 -14.92 0.19 13.25
CA HIS A 243 -15.57 1.40 13.76
C HIS A 243 -16.98 1.62 13.17
N TYR A 244 -17.14 1.27 11.90
CA TYR A 244 -18.42 1.34 11.20
C TYR A 244 -19.17 0.00 11.21
N GLN A 245 -18.81 -0.99 12.02
CA GLN A 245 -19.66 -2.16 12.22
C GLN A 245 -20.63 -1.89 13.37
N TYR A 246 -21.89 -2.29 13.19
CA TYR A 246 -22.98 -2.17 14.18
C TYR A 246 -23.28 -0.75 14.70
N SER A 247 -22.62 0.29 14.16
CA SER A 247 -22.90 1.67 14.56
C SER A 247 -24.23 2.13 14.00
N ASN A 248 -25.09 2.64 14.89
CA ASN A 248 -26.38 3.21 14.53
C ASN A 248 -26.21 4.45 13.64
N SER A 249 -27.17 4.66 12.76
CA SER A 249 -27.22 5.80 11.86
C SER A 249 -28.38 6.74 12.19
N GLU A 250 -28.33 7.96 11.67
CA GLU A 250 -29.40 8.97 11.81
C GLU A 250 -30.74 8.55 11.16
N SER A 251 -30.74 7.48 10.36
CA SER A 251 -31.94 6.90 9.76
C SER A 251 -32.25 5.57 10.44
N GLU A 252 -33.39 5.47 11.13
CA GLU A 252 -33.84 4.23 11.75
C GLU A 252 -33.92 3.07 10.74
N LEU A 253 -34.41 3.35 9.53
CA LEU A 253 -34.50 2.35 8.46
C LEU A 253 -33.12 1.87 8.00
N ALA A 254 -32.13 2.78 7.89
CA ALA A 254 -30.77 2.36 7.56
C ALA A 254 -30.15 1.54 8.69
N SER A 255 -30.39 1.90 9.95
CA SER A 255 -29.94 1.12 11.12
C SER A 255 -30.58 -0.28 11.15
N GLN A 256 -31.86 -0.39 10.79
CA GLN A 256 -32.55 -1.68 10.65
C GLN A 256 -32.00 -2.53 9.50
N TRP A 257 -31.63 -1.92 8.37
CA TRP A 257 -31.00 -2.65 7.27
C TRP A 257 -29.60 -3.14 7.64
N LEU A 258 -28.80 -2.31 8.32
CA LEU A 258 -27.47 -2.67 8.78
C LEU A 258 -27.50 -3.77 9.84
N SER A 259 -28.47 -3.76 10.77
CA SER A 259 -28.57 -4.78 11.82
C SER A 259 -28.97 -6.16 11.30
N ARG A 260 -29.49 -6.25 10.07
CA ARG A 260 -29.78 -7.53 9.40
C ARG A 260 -28.57 -8.11 8.67
N MET A 261 -27.47 -7.35 8.57
CA MET A 261 -26.25 -7.82 7.91
C MET A 261 -25.43 -8.72 8.84
N PRO A 262 -24.82 -9.80 8.32
CA PRO A 262 -24.05 -10.76 9.12
C PRO A 262 -22.91 -10.15 9.95
N GLN A 263 -22.20 -9.16 9.40
CA GLN A 263 -21.07 -8.49 10.06
C GLN A 263 -21.42 -7.05 10.49
N GLY A 264 -22.71 -6.70 10.51
CA GLY A 264 -23.17 -5.42 11.03
C GLY A 264 -22.82 -4.20 10.18
N GLY A 265 -22.43 -4.36 8.91
CA GLY A 265 -22.19 -3.25 7.98
C GLY A 265 -20.73 -3.00 7.64
N THR A 266 -20.01 -4.05 7.23
CA THR A 266 -18.70 -3.90 6.56
C THR A 266 -18.82 -3.07 5.27
N PHE A 267 -17.69 -2.60 4.74
CA PHE A 267 -17.66 -1.87 3.47
C PHE A 267 -18.39 -2.61 2.33
N ASN A 268 -18.13 -3.91 2.19
CA ASN A 268 -18.74 -4.73 1.14
C ASN A 268 -20.24 -4.95 1.37
N GLU A 269 -20.67 -5.17 2.62
CA GLU A 269 -22.10 -5.28 2.96
C GLU A 269 -22.84 -3.97 2.70
N ILE A 270 -22.26 -2.82 3.07
CA ILE A 270 -22.85 -1.50 2.78
C ILE A 270 -22.96 -1.29 1.26
N ARG A 271 -21.94 -1.67 0.50
CA ARG A 271 -21.95 -1.57 -0.96
C ARG A 271 -23.09 -2.38 -1.56
N GLN A 272 -23.25 -3.63 -1.13
CA GLN A 272 -24.33 -4.51 -1.57
C GLN A 272 -25.70 -3.95 -1.16
N LEU A 273 -25.84 -3.54 0.09
CA LEU A 273 -27.08 -2.98 0.63
C LEU A 273 -27.54 -1.71 -0.12
N ILE A 274 -26.61 -0.86 -0.56
CA ILE A 274 -26.94 0.33 -1.39
C ILE A 274 -27.52 -0.08 -2.75
N GLN A 275 -27.05 -1.20 -3.29
CA GLN A 275 -27.54 -1.77 -4.54
C GLN A 275 -28.93 -2.38 -4.33
N ASP A 276 -29.12 -3.19 -3.30
CA ASP A 276 -30.42 -3.79 -2.97
C ASP A 276 -31.47 -2.72 -2.63
N ALA A 277 -31.06 -1.65 -1.92
CA ALA A 277 -31.93 -0.52 -1.60
C ALA A 277 -32.40 0.28 -2.83
N GLN A 278 -31.77 0.10 -4.01
CA GLN A 278 -32.26 0.70 -5.26
C GLN A 278 -33.64 0.15 -5.62
N GLU A 279 -33.87 -1.15 -5.46
CA GLU A 279 -35.16 -1.79 -5.74
C GLU A 279 -36.27 -1.23 -4.83
N HIS A 280 -35.94 -0.99 -3.55
CA HIS A 280 -36.85 -0.33 -2.62
C HIS A 280 -37.17 1.11 -3.02
N CYS A 281 -36.19 1.88 -3.53
CA CYS A 281 -36.43 3.22 -4.08
C CYS A 281 -37.36 3.17 -5.30
N ASP A 282 -37.12 2.24 -6.22
CA ASP A 282 -37.88 2.13 -7.47
C ASP A 282 -39.32 1.68 -7.20
N SER A 283 -39.52 0.75 -6.26
CA SER A 283 -40.84 0.35 -5.79
C SER A 283 -41.60 1.52 -5.14
N ALA A 284 -40.95 2.30 -4.28
CA ALA A 284 -41.59 3.45 -3.63
C ALA A 284 -41.97 4.54 -4.64
N CYS A 285 -41.14 4.77 -5.67
CA CYS A 285 -41.46 5.69 -6.76
C CYS A 285 -42.67 5.20 -7.57
N SER A 286 -42.68 3.91 -7.91
CA SER A 286 -43.76 3.30 -8.69
C SER A 286 -45.10 3.34 -7.95
N GLU A 287 -45.09 3.10 -6.63
CA GLU A 287 -46.28 3.24 -5.77
C GLU A 287 -46.83 4.66 -5.83
N VAL A 288 -45.99 5.69 -5.61
CA VAL A 288 -46.40 7.09 -5.68
C VAL A 288 -46.96 7.46 -7.06
N GLN A 289 -46.28 7.04 -8.13
CA GLN A 289 -46.69 7.30 -9.50
C GLN A 289 -48.07 6.67 -9.81
N SER A 290 -48.28 5.41 -9.42
CA SER A 290 -49.56 4.72 -9.62
C SER A 290 -50.73 5.40 -8.88
N LEU A 291 -50.47 5.95 -7.69
CA LEU A 291 -51.46 6.70 -6.92
C LEU A 291 -51.79 8.05 -7.57
N TYR A 292 -50.80 8.71 -8.18
CA TYR A 292 -51.03 9.92 -8.97
C TYR A 292 -51.88 9.66 -10.22
N GLU A 293 -51.59 8.60 -10.96
CA GLU A 293 -52.39 8.18 -12.12
C GLU A 293 -53.83 7.87 -11.73
N ARG A 294 -54.03 7.17 -10.61
CA ARG A 294 -55.35 6.91 -10.06
C ARG A 294 -56.08 8.19 -9.64
N MET A 295 -55.37 9.13 -9.00
CA MET A 295 -55.91 10.42 -8.61
C MET A 295 -56.40 11.22 -9.84
N ASP A 296 -55.64 11.22 -10.92
CA ASP A 296 -56.01 11.95 -12.15
C ASP A 296 -57.16 11.28 -12.89
N SER A 297 -57.24 9.95 -12.87
CA SER A 297 -58.42 9.22 -13.33
C SER A 297 -59.68 9.62 -12.55
N ILE A 298 -59.62 9.66 -11.21
CA ILE A 298 -60.75 10.09 -10.35
C ILE A 298 -61.15 11.53 -10.64
N LYS A 299 -60.19 12.46 -10.75
CA LYS A 299 -60.48 13.87 -11.11
C LYS A 299 -61.20 13.96 -12.46
N SER A 300 -60.79 13.15 -13.43
CA SER A 300 -61.41 13.10 -14.76
C SER A 300 -62.85 12.59 -14.70
N ARG A 301 -63.14 11.55 -13.89
CA ARG A 301 -64.51 11.06 -13.66
C ARG A 301 -65.40 12.12 -13.01
N ILE A 302 -64.91 12.80 -11.97
CA ILE A 302 -65.63 13.90 -11.30
C ILE A 302 -65.93 15.03 -12.30
N LYS A 303 -64.96 15.40 -13.13
CA LYS A 303 -65.16 16.42 -14.16
C LYS A 303 -66.22 15.99 -15.18
N SER A 304 -66.14 14.75 -15.67
CA SER A 304 -67.13 14.20 -16.60
C SER A 304 -68.54 14.12 -16.01
N ALA A 305 -68.68 13.84 -14.71
CA ALA A 305 -69.96 13.88 -14.01
C ALA A 305 -70.58 15.29 -14.01
N HIS A 306 -69.75 16.33 -13.82
CA HIS A 306 -70.20 17.72 -13.94
C HIS A 306 -70.54 18.12 -15.38
N ASP A 307 -69.70 17.73 -16.35
CA ASP A 307 -69.88 18.08 -17.77
C ASP A 307 -71.15 17.40 -18.35
N ASN A 308 -71.43 16.15 -17.94
CA ASN A 308 -72.57 15.36 -18.45
C ASN A 308 -73.81 15.38 -17.53
N GLN A 309 -73.74 16.09 -16.39
CA GLN A 309 -74.80 16.17 -15.38
C GLN A 309 -75.26 14.82 -14.77
N ASP A 310 -74.44 13.77 -14.88
CA ASP A 310 -74.68 12.48 -14.21
C ASP A 310 -73.97 12.42 -12.86
N TYR A 311 -74.74 12.62 -11.79
CA TYR A 311 -74.23 12.70 -10.41
C TYR A 311 -74.38 11.39 -9.61
N SER A 312 -74.81 10.30 -10.24
CA SER A 312 -75.11 9.03 -9.58
C SER A 312 -73.96 8.46 -8.74
N ARG A 313 -72.69 8.76 -9.12
CA ARG A 313 -71.48 8.31 -8.42
C ARG A 313 -70.61 9.43 -7.86
N LEU A 314 -71.06 10.68 -7.89
CA LEU A 314 -70.22 11.84 -7.56
C LEU A 314 -69.68 11.79 -6.12
N ASP A 315 -70.53 11.44 -5.15
CA ASP A 315 -70.12 11.39 -3.74
C ASP A 315 -69.15 10.22 -3.47
N THR A 316 -69.35 9.08 -4.13
CA THR A 316 -68.40 7.97 -4.11
C THR A 316 -67.05 8.33 -4.72
N ASP A 317 -67.02 9.04 -5.85
CA ASP A 317 -65.78 9.50 -6.48
C ASP A 317 -65.04 10.54 -5.62
N LYS A 318 -65.78 11.45 -4.97
CA LYS A 318 -65.20 12.41 -4.01
C LYS A 318 -64.59 11.72 -2.78
N ALA A 319 -65.26 10.69 -2.25
CA ALA A 319 -64.74 9.89 -1.14
C ALA A 319 -63.49 9.10 -1.57
N GLU A 320 -63.50 8.49 -2.75
CA GLU A 320 -62.32 7.79 -3.30
C GLU A 320 -61.15 8.76 -3.49
N ARG A 321 -61.40 9.97 -3.99
CA ARG A 321 -60.38 11.02 -4.13
C ARG A 321 -59.70 11.33 -2.80
N GLN A 322 -60.47 11.47 -1.71
CA GLN A 322 -59.91 11.75 -0.38
C GLN A 322 -59.07 10.58 0.14
N THR A 323 -59.51 9.35 -0.08
CA THR A 323 -58.75 8.14 0.30
C THR A 323 -57.42 8.05 -0.46
N VAL A 324 -57.44 8.25 -1.79
CA VAL A 324 -56.21 8.24 -2.60
C VAL A 324 -55.29 9.39 -2.22
N PHE A 325 -55.82 10.58 -1.88
CA PHE A 325 -55.02 11.69 -1.39
C PHE A 325 -54.25 11.34 -0.11
N ASN A 326 -54.91 10.72 0.86
CA ASN A 326 -54.27 10.27 2.09
C ASN A 326 -53.23 9.17 1.82
N ALA A 327 -53.50 8.26 0.88
CA ALA A 327 -52.56 7.22 0.46
C ALA A 327 -51.30 7.82 -0.21
N ILE A 328 -51.44 8.85 -1.05
CA ILE A 328 -50.30 9.56 -1.65
C ILE A 328 -49.41 10.17 -0.56
N LYS A 329 -50.02 10.77 0.47
CA LYS A 329 -49.25 11.35 1.59
C LYS A 329 -48.39 10.30 2.29
N GLN A 330 -48.97 9.14 2.62
CA GLN A 330 -48.25 8.04 3.25
C GLN A 330 -47.18 7.43 2.34
N ALA A 331 -47.48 7.26 1.05
CA ALA A 331 -46.52 6.73 0.08
C ALA A 331 -45.31 7.65 -0.10
N LYS A 332 -45.52 8.98 -0.10
CA LYS A 332 -44.44 9.98 -0.11
C LYS A 332 -43.58 9.93 1.16
N GLU A 333 -44.20 9.85 2.33
CA GLU A 333 -43.46 9.72 3.59
C GLU A 333 -42.56 8.47 3.58
N ARG A 334 -43.07 7.33 3.08
CA ARG A 334 -42.27 6.12 2.89
C ARG A 334 -41.14 6.31 1.87
N GLN A 335 -41.44 6.93 0.73
CA GLN A 335 -40.45 7.24 -0.30
C GLN A 335 -39.30 8.08 0.27
N ASP A 336 -39.62 9.14 1.02
CA ASP A 336 -38.63 10.00 1.68
C ASP A 336 -37.78 9.21 2.70
N CYS A 337 -38.40 8.33 3.49
CA CYS A 337 -37.68 7.46 4.43
C CYS A 337 -36.67 6.55 3.73
N VAL A 338 -37.08 5.90 2.63
CA VAL A 338 -36.21 4.99 1.85
C VAL A 338 -35.05 5.76 1.22
N TYR A 339 -35.32 6.92 0.62
CA TYR A 339 -34.27 7.77 0.06
C TYR A 339 -33.29 8.28 1.11
N LYS A 340 -33.80 8.75 2.26
CA LYS A 340 -32.97 9.18 3.38
C LYS A 340 -32.06 8.05 3.86
N ALA A 341 -32.61 6.85 4.07
CA ALA A 341 -31.84 5.68 4.48
C ALA A 341 -30.72 5.35 3.49
N ARG A 342 -31.03 5.31 2.19
CA ARG A 342 -30.04 5.03 1.15
C ARG A 342 -28.95 6.11 1.05
N ASN A 343 -29.31 7.38 1.21
CA ASN A 343 -28.34 8.48 1.22
C ASN A 343 -27.39 8.42 2.42
N VAL A 344 -27.90 8.07 3.60
CA VAL A 344 -27.07 7.82 4.81
C VAL A 344 -26.06 6.70 4.56
N LEU A 345 -26.48 5.59 3.94
CA LEU A 345 -25.56 4.51 3.57
C LEU A 345 -24.49 4.96 2.58
N LYS A 346 -24.85 5.76 1.57
CA LYS A 346 -23.89 6.33 0.60
C LYS A 346 -22.87 7.25 1.29
N ALA A 347 -23.32 8.09 2.23
CA ALA A 347 -22.44 8.96 3.00
C ALA A 347 -21.44 8.13 3.82
N ARG A 348 -21.92 7.13 4.58
CA ARG A 348 -21.08 6.21 5.35
C ARG A 348 -20.08 5.46 4.48
N ARG A 349 -20.49 4.94 3.32
CA ARG A 349 -19.59 4.30 2.34
C ARG A 349 -18.49 5.26 1.90
N THR A 350 -18.85 6.51 1.62
CA THR A 350 -17.89 7.54 1.16
C THR A 350 -16.89 7.88 2.26
N GLU A 351 -17.34 7.96 3.51
CA GLU A 351 -16.48 8.19 4.67
C GLU A 351 -15.47 7.05 4.87
N ILE A 352 -15.92 5.79 4.81
CA ILE A 352 -15.03 4.61 4.87
C ILE A 352 -13.97 4.67 3.75
N ILE A 353 -14.38 4.96 2.51
CA ILE A 353 -13.45 5.11 1.38
C ILE A 353 -12.41 6.20 1.66
N GLN A 354 -12.85 7.36 2.15
CA GLN A 354 -11.93 8.46 2.46
C GLN A 354 -10.91 8.07 3.54
N MET A 355 -11.33 7.34 4.58
CA MET A 355 -10.43 6.86 5.62
C MET A 355 -9.43 5.83 5.09
N LEU A 356 -9.90 4.86 4.31
CA LEU A 356 -9.04 3.86 3.67
C LEU A 356 -8.07 4.48 2.66
N ASP A 357 -8.51 5.47 1.90
CA ASP A 357 -7.66 6.18 0.92
C ASP A 357 -6.56 6.98 1.61
N ARG A 358 -6.82 7.58 2.78
CA ARG A 358 -5.79 8.31 3.56
C ARG A 358 -4.65 7.41 4.00
N ILE A 359 -4.97 6.17 4.37
CA ILE A 359 -3.93 5.23 4.78
C ILE A 359 -3.27 4.58 3.55
N ARG A 360 -3.96 4.43 2.41
CA ARG A 360 -3.56 3.60 1.26
C ARG A 360 -2.12 3.80 0.79
N ASP A 361 -1.62 5.01 0.91
CA ASP A 361 -0.27 5.38 0.49
C ASP A 361 0.83 4.77 1.39
N PHE A 362 0.47 4.32 2.58
CA PHE A 362 1.35 3.62 3.51
C PHE A 362 1.32 2.08 3.32
N HIS A 363 0.66 1.56 2.30
CA HIS A 363 0.71 0.12 2.01
C HIS A 363 2.16 -0.33 1.76
N PRO A 364 2.66 -1.42 2.38
CA PRO A 364 4.09 -1.75 2.35
C PRO A 364 4.58 -2.11 0.94
N SER A 365 3.70 -2.60 0.07
CA SER A 365 4.05 -2.81 -1.35
C SER A 365 4.43 -1.52 -2.08
N LYS A 366 3.92 -0.35 -1.71
CA LYS A 366 4.34 0.92 -2.32
C LYS A 366 5.80 1.20 -2.01
N THR A 367 6.20 1.05 -0.75
CA THR A 367 7.61 1.16 -0.35
C THR A 367 8.50 0.19 -1.12
N VAL A 368 8.04 -1.05 -1.32
CA VAL A 368 8.77 -2.06 -2.11
C VAL A 368 8.90 -1.65 -3.58
N GLU A 369 7.82 -1.14 -4.17
CA GLU A 369 7.76 -0.65 -5.56
C GLU A 369 8.63 0.60 -5.77
N ASP A 370 8.63 1.54 -4.83
CA ASP A 370 9.47 2.75 -4.85
C ASP A 370 10.96 2.38 -4.81
N PHE A 371 11.32 1.40 -3.98
CA PHE A 371 12.69 0.92 -3.88
C PHE A 371 13.14 0.15 -5.12
N PHE A 372 12.23 -0.64 -5.72
CA PHE A 372 12.48 -1.27 -7.00
C PHE A 372 12.77 -0.20 -8.06
N ALA A 373 11.91 0.82 -8.16
CA ALA A 373 12.07 1.91 -9.11
C ALA A 373 13.41 2.65 -8.95
N LEU A 374 13.91 2.76 -7.71
CA LEU A 374 15.21 3.37 -7.42
C LEU A 374 16.37 2.49 -7.91
N LEU A 375 16.33 1.18 -7.67
CA LEU A 375 17.41 0.26 -8.06
C LEU A 375 17.39 -0.11 -9.56
N SER A 376 16.22 -0.14 -10.19
CA SER A 376 16.04 -0.39 -11.62
C SER A 376 16.66 0.67 -12.53
N GLN A 377 17.03 1.83 -11.99
CA GLN A 377 17.70 2.87 -12.80
C GLN A 377 19.08 2.42 -13.29
N GLU A 378 19.76 1.56 -12.54
CA GLU A 378 21.07 1.04 -12.88
C GLU A 378 20.97 -0.34 -13.54
N ASP A 379 20.29 -1.30 -12.88
CA ASP A 379 20.09 -2.66 -13.37
C ASP A 379 18.97 -3.36 -12.56
N ASP A 380 17.93 -3.83 -13.27
CA ASP A 380 16.79 -4.56 -12.68
C ASP A 380 17.23 -5.82 -11.90
N ASP A 381 18.33 -6.46 -12.32
CA ASP A 381 18.81 -7.70 -11.72
C ASP A 381 19.37 -7.50 -10.30
N ILE A 382 19.81 -6.29 -9.97
CA ILE A 382 20.29 -5.92 -8.63
C ILE A 382 19.17 -6.11 -7.62
N TYR A 383 17.98 -5.59 -7.92
CA TYR A 383 16.85 -5.68 -6.99
C TYR A 383 16.46 -7.13 -6.70
N TRP A 384 16.35 -7.97 -7.74
CA TRP A 384 15.95 -9.36 -7.58
C TRP A 384 17.00 -10.16 -6.81
N SER A 385 18.26 -9.85 -7.05
CA SER A 385 19.39 -10.50 -6.39
C SER A 385 19.55 -10.05 -4.94
N ALA A 386 19.34 -8.78 -4.62
CA ALA A 386 19.54 -8.22 -3.28
C ALA A 386 18.30 -8.32 -2.38
N ILE A 387 17.10 -8.07 -2.92
CA ILE A 387 15.86 -7.93 -2.14
C ILE A 387 14.91 -9.07 -2.48
N GLY A 388 14.45 -9.13 -3.73
CA GLY A 388 13.61 -10.20 -4.24
C GLY A 388 12.23 -10.31 -3.58
N LEU A 389 11.65 -9.21 -3.10
CA LEU A 389 10.26 -9.17 -2.65
C LEU A 389 9.33 -9.01 -3.87
N LYS A 390 8.16 -9.65 -3.80
CA LYS A 390 7.13 -9.56 -4.85
C LYS A 390 5.94 -8.75 -4.34
N THR A 391 5.36 -7.96 -5.23
CA THR A 391 4.09 -7.26 -4.98
C THR A 391 3.08 -7.64 -6.06
N ARG A 392 1.88 -7.06 -6.01
CA ARG A 392 0.89 -7.24 -7.07
C ARG A 392 1.39 -6.72 -8.42
N ASN A 393 2.06 -5.56 -8.41
CA ASN A 393 2.55 -4.87 -9.60
C ASN A 393 3.99 -5.29 -9.97
N LEU A 394 4.74 -5.85 -9.03
CA LEU A 394 6.11 -6.27 -9.21
C LEU A 394 6.24 -7.79 -9.18
N GLN A 395 6.34 -8.38 -10.37
CA GLN A 395 6.57 -9.82 -10.56
C GLN A 395 8.03 -10.08 -10.94
N GLY A 396 8.59 -11.17 -10.41
CA GLY A 396 9.97 -11.59 -10.68
C GLY A 396 10.22 -11.93 -12.16
N PRO A 397 11.49 -12.12 -12.57
CA PRO A 397 11.86 -12.47 -13.94
C PRO A 397 11.19 -13.75 -14.48
N GLU A 398 10.76 -14.67 -13.61
CA GLU A 398 9.98 -15.86 -13.99
C GLU A 398 8.48 -15.59 -14.25
N GLY A 399 7.99 -14.38 -13.95
CA GLY A 399 6.57 -14.00 -14.07
C GLY A 399 6.21 -13.20 -15.33
N ARG A 400 7.15 -12.96 -16.26
CA ARG A 400 6.88 -12.27 -17.54
C ARG A 400 6.36 -13.21 -18.66
N ALA A 401 6.10 -14.48 -18.34
CA ALA A 401 5.51 -15.46 -19.24
C ALA A 401 4.18 -15.96 -18.66
N ALA A 402 3.12 -15.15 -18.73
CA ALA A 402 1.74 -15.59 -18.60
C ALA A 402 0.81 -14.64 -19.37
#